data_AF-A0A920MQZ8-F1
#
_entry.id   AF-A0A920MQZ8-F1
#
_cell.length_a   1.000
_cell.length_b   1.000
_cell.length_c   1.000
_cell.angle_alpha   90.00
_cell.angle_beta   90.00
_cell.angle_gamma   90.00
#
_symmetry.space_group_name_H-M   'P 1'
#
loop_
_entity.id
_entity.type
_entity.pdbx_description
1 polymer ?
#
loop_
_entity_poly.entity_id
_entity_poly.type
_entity_poly.pdbx_seq_one_letter_code
_entity_poly.pdbx_strand_id
1 'polypeptide(L)'
;MTEPMVQAALENWIDIESYMSYQAFQIFVDNRDWPGNNIKFWRDHRAGGKWRWILYDTDFGFGIWDAGAYNFNTLSYALEPYGPGWPNPPWSTFLFRRMMENNHFKNTFINIYCDMLNTVFQPEFISERLDSISGNIANVIPDHRERWYNDGNWPNSAINWQGRLNVMENFGNQRRTRVIGHLSDEFDLPNIAQVHIRNNSYRCWLYKIEHARYIRIKLAGILFPNGTG
;
A
#
# COMPACT_ATOMS: atom_id res chain seq x y z
N MET A 1 -16.91 2.95 -14.88
CA MET A 1 -17.81 2.05 -14.11
C MET A 1 -18.86 2.85 -13.34
N THR A 2 -19.55 3.79 -13.98
CA THR A 2 -20.41 4.78 -13.30
C THR A 2 -21.87 4.33 -13.17
N GLU A 3 -22.28 3.31 -13.92
CA GLU A 3 -23.62 2.72 -13.83
C GLU A 3 -23.81 2.03 -12.47
N PRO A 4 -24.88 2.36 -11.70
CA PRO A 4 -25.10 1.79 -10.36
C PRO A 4 -25.15 0.26 -10.34
N MET A 5 -25.67 -0.37 -11.38
CA MET A 5 -25.72 -1.84 -11.49
C MET A 5 -24.32 -2.47 -11.59
N VAL A 6 -23.38 -1.81 -12.28
CA VAL A 6 -22.00 -2.30 -12.42
C VAL A 6 -21.26 -2.18 -11.09
N GLN A 7 -21.45 -1.07 -10.38
CA GLN A 7 -20.91 -0.89 -9.03
C GLN A 7 -21.42 -1.97 -8.08
N ALA A 8 -22.73 -2.18 -8.00
CA ALA A 8 -23.34 -3.18 -7.13
C ALA A 8 -22.90 -4.62 -7.48
N ALA A 9 -22.71 -4.92 -8.77
CA ALA A 9 -22.18 -6.21 -9.20
C ALA A 9 -20.74 -6.43 -8.69
N LEU A 10 -19.87 -5.42 -8.82
CA LEU A 10 -18.49 -5.49 -8.32
C LEU A 10 -18.44 -5.66 -6.80
N GLU A 11 -19.25 -4.93 -6.05
CA GLU A 11 -19.34 -5.07 -4.59
C GLU A 11 -19.84 -6.46 -4.15
N ASN A 12 -20.64 -7.12 -5.00
CA ASN A 12 -21.09 -8.49 -4.76
C ASN A 12 -20.03 -9.54 -5.12
N TRP A 13 -19.16 -9.25 -6.08
CA TRP A 13 -18.15 -10.22 -6.55
C TRP A 13 -16.81 -10.08 -5.86
N ILE A 14 -16.43 -8.87 -5.44
CA ILE A 14 -15.11 -8.53 -4.91
C ILE A 14 -15.26 -8.03 -3.47
N ASP A 15 -14.37 -8.50 -2.62
CA ASP A 15 -14.17 -7.87 -1.32
C ASP A 15 -13.40 -6.56 -1.52
N ILE A 16 -14.15 -5.45 -1.63
CA ILE A 16 -13.63 -4.14 -2.02
C ILE A 16 -12.57 -3.65 -1.03
N GLU A 17 -12.79 -3.83 0.27
CA GLU A 17 -11.83 -3.44 1.29
C GLU A 17 -10.52 -4.21 1.13
N SER A 18 -10.60 -5.55 1.02
CA SER A 18 -9.42 -6.39 0.78
C SER A 18 -8.67 -6.01 -0.49
N TYR A 19 -9.39 -5.71 -1.58
CA TYR A 19 -8.79 -5.32 -2.85
C TYR A 19 -8.09 -3.94 -2.76
N MET A 20 -8.74 -2.95 -2.14
CA MET A 20 -8.16 -1.61 -2.00
C MET A 20 -6.97 -1.59 -1.05
N SER A 21 -7.01 -2.35 0.05
CA SER A 21 -5.84 -2.51 0.94
C SER A 21 -4.69 -3.21 0.23
N TYR A 22 -4.96 -4.22 -0.60
CA TYR A 22 -3.94 -4.88 -1.43
C TYR A 22 -3.27 -3.89 -2.40
N GLN A 23 -4.08 -3.11 -3.12
CA GLN A 23 -3.59 -2.07 -4.04
C GLN A 23 -2.73 -1.03 -3.31
N ALA A 24 -3.26 -0.48 -2.20
CA ALA A 24 -2.55 0.49 -1.37
C ALA A 24 -1.21 -0.05 -0.87
N PHE A 25 -1.16 -1.33 -0.45
CA PHE A 25 0.08 -1.95 0.00
C PHE A 25 1.10 -2.08 -1.13
N GLN A 26 0.72 -2.66 -2.28
CA GLN A 26 1.64 -2.84 -3.42
C GLN A 26 2.21 -1.49 -3.90
N ILE A 27 1.36 -0.46 -3.94
CA ILE A 27 1.75 0.91 -4.30
C ILE A 27 2.69 1.50 -3.25
N PHE A 28 2.39 1.35 -1.96
CA PHE A 28 3.21 1.93 -0.89
C PHE A 28 4.62 1.37 -0.90
N VAL A 29 4.75 0.04 -0.97
CA VAL A 29 6.07 -0.62 -0.92
C VAL A 29 6.89 -0.46 -2.19
N ASP A 30 6.32 0.15 -3.24
CA ASP A 30 6.93 0.29 -4.57
C ASP A 30 7.26 -1.06 -5.21
N ASN A 31 6.32 -2.02 -5.18
CA ASN A 31 6.53 -3.30 -5.84
C ASN A 31 6.41 -3.14 -7.37
N ARG A 32 7.56 -3.02 -8.05
CA ARG A 32 7.63 -2.83 -9.51
C ARG A 32 7.68 -4.14 -10.31
N ASP A 33 7.53 -5.29 -9.69
CA ASP A 33 7.27 -6.57 -10.40
C ASP A 33 5.78 -6.97 -10.32
N TRP A 34 4.93 -5.96 -10.11
CA TRP A 34 3.48 -5.98 -10.12
C TRP A 34 3.03 -4.79 -11.00
N PRO A 35 1.85 -4.75 -11.67
CA PRO A 35 0.69 -5.65 -11.62
C PRO A 35 0.63 -6.77 -12.67
N GLY A 36 1.49 -6.78 -13.67
CA GLY A 36 1.53 -7.84 -14.67
C GLY A 36 2.04 -9.18 -14.13
N ASN A 37 2.76 -9.13 -13.01
CA ASN A 37 3.29 -10.26 -12.27
C ASN A 37 2.97 -10.12 -10.77
N ASN A 38 3.29 -11.14 -9.96
CA ASN A 38 3.08 -11.16 -8.52
C ASN A 38 1.62 -10.91 -8.09
N ILE A 39 0.68 -11.46 -8.87
CA ILE A 39 -0.77 -11.45 -8.60
C ILE A 39 -1.30 -12.86 -8.34
N LYS A 40 -1.94 -13.04 -7.18
CA LYS A 40 -2.74 -14.22 -6.82
C LYS A 40 -4.02 -13.75 -6.18
N PHE A 41 -5.11 -14.46 -6.45
CA PHE A 41 -6.41 -14.18 -5.86
C PHE A 41 -7.18 -15.47 -5.64
N TRP A 42 -8.07 -15.45 -4.67
CA TRP A 42 -8.89 -16.59 -4.29
C TRP A 42 -10.32 -16.14 -4.06
N ARG A 43 -11.24 -17.10 -4.10
CA ARG A 43 -12.65 -16.88 -3.78
C ARG A 43 -13.16 -18.10 -3.04
N ASP A 44 -13.94 -17.83 -2.00
CA ASP A 44 -14.69 -18.87 -1.31
C ASP A 44 -15.79 -19.44 -2.23
N HIS A 45 -15.87 -20.76 -2.34
CA HIS A 45 -16.88 -21.43 -3.17
C HIS A 45 -18.28 -21.46 -2.53
N ARG A 46 -18.42 -21.07 -1.26
CA ARG A 46 -19.72 -20.96 -0.59
C ARG A 46 -20.55 -19.81 -1.15
N ALA A 47 -21.87 -19.88 -0.97
CA ALA A 47 -22.79 -18.81 -1.36
C ALA A 47 -22.37 -17.47 -0.70
N GLY A 48 -22.29 -16.41 -1.50
CA GLY A 48 -21.82 -15.09 -1.06
C GLY A 48 -20.31 -14.93 -1.00
N GLY A 49 -19.51 -15.93 -1.40
CA GLY A 49 -18.06 -15.82 -1.48
C GLY A 49 -17.63 -14.75 -2.48
N LYS A 50 -16.65 -13.93 -2.07
CA LYS A 50 -16.08 -12.82 -2.86
C LYS A 50 -14.61 -13.08 -3.21
N TRP A 51 -14.16 -12.51 -4.33
CA TRP A 51 -12.77 -12.51 -4.73
C TRP A 51 -11.93 -11.63 -3.81
N ARG A 52 -10.76 -12.14 -3.43
CA ARG A 52 -9.77 -11.51 -2.57
C ARG A 52 -8.37 -11.71 -3.13
N TRP A 53 -7.54 -10.69 -3.03
CA TRP A 53 -6.16 -10.73 -3.50
C TRP A 53 -5.24 -11.19 -2.38
N ILE A 54 -4.21 -11.95 -2.74
CA ILE A 54 -3.18 -12.45 -1.84
C ILE A 54 -1.94 -11.59 -2.07
N LEU A 55 -1.46 -10.96 -1.01
CA LEU A 55 -0.17 -10.31 -1.02
C LEU A 55 0.94 -11.38 -0.98
N TYR A 56 1.80 -11.40 -1.97
CA TYR A 56 3.00 -12.23 -2.01
C TYR A 56 4.05 -11.59 -2.92
N ASP A 57 5.30 -12.03 -2.77
CA ASP A 57 6.44 -11.63 -3.61
C ASP A 57 6.62 -10.11 -3.74
N THR A 58 7.08 -9.52 -2.64
CA THR A 58 7.22 -8.06 -2.46
C THR A 58 8.68 -7.64 -2.26
N ASP A 59 9.64 -8.50 -2.62
CA ASP A 59 11.08 -8.28 -2.50
C ASP A 59 11.57 -7.15 -3.41
N PHE A 60 10.86 -6.87 -4.51
CA PHE A 60 11.10 -5.72 -5.40
C PHE A 60 10.79 -4.35 -4.77
N GLY A 61 10.17 -4.34 -3.59
CA GLY A 61 9.86 -3.11 -2.87
C GLY A 61 11.03 -2.53 -2.09
N PHE A 62 10.75 -1.47 -1.32
CA PHE A 62 11.67 -0.85 -0.35
C PHE A 62 13.06 -0.44 -0.90
N GLY A 63 13.14 -0.16 -2.21
CA GLY A 63 14.35 0.39 -2.83
C GLY A 63 15.47 -0.63 -3.08
N ILE A 64 15.14 -1.91 -3.27
CA ILE A 64 16.14 -2.97 -3.56
C ILE A 64 17.04 -2.63 -4.76
N TRP A 65 16.49 -2.00 -5.80
CA TRP A 65 17.19 -1.62 -7.04
C TRP A 65 17.66 -0.17 -7.07
N ASP A 66 17.01 0.71 -6.31
CA ASP A 66 17.23 2.16 -6.33
C ASP A 66 16.98 2.76 -4.95
N ALA A 67 18.01 3.37 -4.34
CA ALA A 67 17.89 4.01 -3.04
C ALA A 67 16.96 5.25 -3.04
N GLY A 68 16.69 5.82 -4.22
CA GLY A 68 15.75 6.92 -4.46
C GLY A 68 14.31 6.48 -4.74
N ALA A 69 14.02 5.17 -4.71
CA ALA A 69 12.74 4.59 -5.09
C ALA A 69 11.53 5.13 -4.30
N TYR A 70 11.75 5.68 -3.10
CA TYR A 70 10.69 6.30 -2.31
C TYR A 70 9.99 7.47 -3.02
N ASN A 71 10.61 8.09 -4.04
CA ASN A 71 10.02 9.13 -4.87
C ASN A 71 9.17 8.62 -6.05
N PHE A 72 9.28 7.34 -6.43
CA PHE A 72 8.60 6.84 -7.63
C PHE A 72 7.08 6.84 -7.44
N ASN A 73 6.34 7.39 -8.41
CA ASN A 73 4.88 7.43 -8.35
C ASN A 73 4.28 6.08 -8.79
N THR A 74 4.29 5.11 -7.88
CA THR A 74 3.73 3.77 -8.12
C THR A 74 2.20 3.78 -8.25
N LEU A 75 1.52 4.85 -7.80
CA LEU A 75 0.07 5.02 -8.00
C LEU A 75 -0.23 5.33 -9.46
N SER A 76 0.46 6.31 -10.04
CA SER A 76 0.37 6.62 -11.47
C SER A 76 0.75 5.38 -12.31
N TYR A 77 1.78 4.65 -11.90
CA TYR A 77 2.13 3.37 -12.52
C TYR A 77 0.98 2.33 -12.45
N ALA A 78 0.33 2.17 -11.30
CA ALA A 78 -0.85 1.31 -11.15
C ALA A 78 -2.08 1.77 -11.97
N LEU A 79 -2.08 3.03 -12.40
CA LEU A 79 -3.14 3.65 -13.19
C LEU A 79 -2.78 3.84 -14.67
N GLU A 80 -1.60 3.38 -15.09
CA GLU A 80 -1.13 3.52 -16.47
C GLU A 80 -1.94 2.63 -17.44
N PRO A 81 -2.67 3.21 -18.41
CA PRO A 81 -3.45 2.45 -19.39
C PRO A 81 -2.62 1.71 -20.46
N TYR A 82 -1.41 2.18 -20.75
CA TYR A 82 -0.57 1.71 -21.86
C TYR A 82 0.82 1.29 -21.41
N GLY A 83 0.91 0.62 -20.26
CA GLY A 83 2.19 0.15 -19.72
C GLY A 83 2.85 -0.95 -20.57
N PRO A 84 4.13 -1.25 -20.30
CA PRO A 84 4.90 -2.24 -21.06
C PRO A 84 4.37 -3.67 -20.84
N GLY A 85 4.65 -4.60 -21.75
CA GLY A 85 4.20 -6.00 -21.64
C GLY A 85 4.58 -6.69 -20.32
N TRP A 86 5.77 -6.42 -19.80
CA TRP A 86 6.19 -6.73 -18.43
C TRP A 86 6.84 -5.47 -17.82
N PRO A 87 6.65 -5.18 -16.53
CA PRO A 87 5.77 -5.85 -15.57
C PRO A 87 4.38 -5.21 -15.47
N ASN A 88 3.94 -4.36 -16.42
CA ASN A 88 2.67 -3.63 -16.30
C ASN A 88 1.89 -3.55 -17.63
N PRO A 89 1.41 -4.69 -18.16
CA PRO A 89 0.62 -4.71 -19.38
C PRO A 89 -0.78 -4.10 -19.16
N PRO A 90 -1.42 -3.54 -20.19
CA PRO A 90 -2.71 -2.84 -20.06
C PRO A 90 -3.82 -3.60 -19.33
N TRP A 91 -3.88 -4.93 -19.46
CA TRP A 91 -4.90 -5.75 -18.81
C TRP A 91 -4.75 -5.77 -17.27
N SER A 92 -3.53 -5.63 -16.77
CA SER A 92 -3.22 -5.82 -15.35
C SER A 92 -3.69 -4.67 -14.46
N THR A 93 -3.73 -3.45 -14.99
CA THR A 93 -4.26 -2.26 -14.32
C THR A 93 -5.73 -2.00 -14.60
N PHE A 94 -6.34 -2.74 -15.54
CA PHE A 94 -7.68 -2.43 -16.05
C PHE A 94 -8.73 -2.32 -14.94
N LEU A 95 -8.82 -3.31 -14.04
CA LEU A 95 -9.81 -3.28 -12.97
C LEU A 95 -9.62 -2.05 -12.06
N PHE A 96 -8.37 -1.79 -11.63
CA PHE A 96 -8.07 -0.67 -10.74
C PHE A 96 -8.38 0.69 -11.38
N ARG A 97 -7.92 0.91 -12.62
CA ARG A 97 -8.22 2.13 -13.40
C ARG A 97 -9.71 2.38 -13.53
N ARG A 98 -10.47 1.36 -13.91
CA ARG A 98 -11.91 1.48 -14.11
C ARG A 98 -12.67 1.73 -12.80
N MET A 99 -12.16 1.23 -11.67
CA MET A 99 -12.72 1.54 -10.35
C MET A 99 -12.43 2.98 -9.94
N MET A 100 -11.25 3.54 -10.24
CA MET A 100 -10.92 4.95 -9.90
C MET A 100 -11.75 5.99 -10.67
N GLU A 101 -12.34 5.62 -11.81
CA GLU A 101 -13.34 6.45 -12.52
C GLU A 101 -14.68 6.58 -11.76
N ASN A 102 -14.97 5.69 -10.82
CA ASN A 102 -16.18 5.73 -10.01
C ASN A 102 -15.86 6.40 -8.66
N ASN A 103 -16.55 7.50 -8.36
CA ASN A 103 -16.32 8.28 -7.13
C ASN A 103 -16.50 7.47 -5.85
N HIS A 104 -17.41 6.50 -5.80
CA HIS A 104 -17.57 5.63 -4.64
C HIS A 104 -16.30 4.80 -4.38
N PHE A 105 -15.79 4.09 -5.40
CA PHE A 105 -14.60 3.26 -5.23
C PHE A 105 -13.33 4.08 -5.04
N LYS A 106 -13.20 5.20 -5.76
CA LYS A 106 -12.09 6.15 -5.58
C LYS A 106 -12.03 6.67 -4.15
N ASN A 107 -13.15 7.16 -3.60
CA ASN A 107 -13.20 7.64 -2.23
C ASN A 107 -12.92 6.51 -1.22
N THR A 108 -13.43 5.29 -1.47
CA THR A 108 -13.11 4.11 -0.64
C THR A 108 -11.62 3.80 -0.66
N PHE A 109 -10.97 3.82 -1.83
CA PHE A 109 -9.52 3.60 -1.93
C PHE A 109 -8.73 4.67 -1.19
N ILE A 110 -9.03 5.95 -1.42
CA ILE A 110 -8.36 7.08 -0.76
C ILE A 110 -8.47 6.94 0.77
N ASN A 111 -9.67 6.66 1.28
CA ASN A 111 -9.88 6.51 2.73
C ASN A 111 -9.08 5.33 3.30
N ILE A 112 -9.11 4.16 2.67
CA ILE A 112 -8.34 2.99 3.10
C ILE A 112 -6.84 3.30 3.08
N TYR A 113 -6.36 3.97 2.03
CA TYR A 113 -4.95 4.31 1.94
C TYR A 113 -4.56 5.34 3.02
N CYS A 114 -5.38 6.37 3.27
CA CYS A 114 -5.19 7.29 4.37
C CYS A 114 -5.17 6.58 5.74
N ASP A 115 -6.05 5.61 5.98
CA ASP A 115 -6.07 4.82 7.21
C ASP A 115 -4.77 4.03 7.40
N MET A 116 -4.25 3.42 6.33
CA MET A 116 -2.96 2.73 6.37
C MET A 116 -1.80 3.70 6.59
N LEU A 117 -1.81 4.86 5.92
CA LEU A 117 -0.84 5.97 6.10
C LEU A 117 -0.84 6.54 7.52
N ASN A 118 -1.97 6.46 8.22
CA ASN A 118 -2.07 6.90 9.61
C ASN A 118 -1.72 5.80 10.62
N THR A 119 -1.56 4.55 10.18
CA THR A 119 -1.34 3.38 11.04
C THR A 119 -0.06 2.63 10.64
N VAL A 120 -0.18 1.59 9.81
CA VAL A 120 0.88 0.63 9.49
C VAL A 120 1.97 1.18 8.57
N PHE A 121 1.76 2.37 7.99
CA PHE A 121 2.74 3.06 7.14
C PHE A 121 3.34 4.30 7.79
N GLN A 122 3.16 4.49 9.10
CA GLN A 122 3.91 5.50 9.84
C GLN A 122 5.41 5.15 9.84
N PRO A 123 6.31 6.14 9.71
CA PRO A 123 7.75 5.92 9.76
C PRO A 123 8.18 5.11 10.98
N GLU A 124 7.62 5.41 12.15
CA GLU A 124 7.94 4.74 13.42
C GLU A 124 7.49 3.26 13.41
N PHE A 125 6.31 2.98 12.85
CA PHE A 125 5.84 1.60 12.73
C PHE A 125 6.74 0.77 11.81
N ILE A 126 7.20 1.38 10.70
CA ILE A 126 8.08 0.73 9.73
C ILE A 126 9.47 0.49 10.34
N SER A 127 10.06 1.50 10.98
CA SER A 127 11.39 1.40 11.58
C SER A 127 11.42 0.37 12.71
N GLU A 128 10.44 0.39 13.62
CA GLU A 128 10.31 -0.62 14.68
C GLU A 128 10.22 -2.05 14.12
N ARG A 129 9.48 -2.24 13.00
CA ARG A 129 9.36 -3.54 12.36
C ARG A 129 10.65 -3.96 11.67
N LEU A 130 11.36 -3.03 11.03
CA LEU A 130 12.65 -3.28 10.39
C LEU A 130 13.70 -3.70 11.43
N ASP A 131 13.79 -2.98 12.54
CA ASP A 131 14.70 -3.29 13.65
C ASP A 131 14.38 -4.66 14.27
N SER A 132 13.09 -4.95 14.49
CA SER A 132 12.65 -6.24 15.03
C SER A 132 13.04 -7.40 14.10
N ILE A 133 12.76 -7.30 12.79
CA ILE A 133 13.07 -8.37 11.84
C ILE A 133 14.59 -8.52 11.67
N SER A 134 15.30 -7.41 11.47
CA SER A 134 16.75 -7.44 11.25
C SER A 134 17.51 -7.97 12.47
N GLY A 135 17.10 -7.56 13.68
CA GLY A 135 17.66 -8.06 14.93
C GLY A 135 17.47 -9.57 15.11
N ASN A 136 16.32 -10.12 14.70
CA ASN A 136 16.05 -11.56 14.78
C ASN A 136 16.94 -12.42 13.87
N ILE A 137 17.47 -11.85 12.78
CA ILE A 137 18.30 -12.58 11.81
C ILE A 137 19.77 -12.16 11.82
N ALA A 138 20.14 -11.11 12.57
CA ALA A 138 21.48 -10.53 12.56
C ALA A 138 22.59 -11.57 12.79
N ASN A 139 22.37 -12.51 13.72
CA ASN A 139 23.37 -13.52 14.07
C ASN A 139 23.61 -14.56 12.97
N VAL A 140 22.67 -14.77 12.04
CA VAL A 140 22.85 -15.73 10.92
C VAL A 140 23.40 -15.09 9.66
N ILE A 141 23.47 -13.75 9.61
CA ILE A 141 24.00 -13.02 8.44
C ILE A 141 25.47 -13.37 8.14
N PRO A 142 26.39 -13.47 9.13
CA PRO A 142 27.77 -13.90 8.87
C PRO A 142 27.85 -15.29 8.23
N ASP A 143 27.14 -16.28 8.77
CA ASP A 143 27.12 -17.65 8.25
C ASP A 143 26.51 -17.71 6.83
N HIS A 144 25.43 -16.95 6.62
CA HIS A 144 24.81 -16.84 5.30
C HIS A 144 25.76 -16.22 4.27
N ARG A 145 26.51 -15.19 4.68
CA ARG A 145 27.53 -14.55 3.85
C ARG A 145 28.65 -15.52 3.50
N GLU A 146 29.18 -16.27 4.46
CA GLU A 146 30.25 -17.24 4.22
C GLU A 146 29.79 -18.35 3.26
N ARG A 147 28.60 -18.90 3.48
CA ARG A 147 28.08 -20.02 2.68
C ARG A 147 27.74 -19.66 1.23
N TRP A 148 27.16 -18.47 1.01
CA TRP A 148 26.60 -18.07 -0.29
C TRP A 148 27.41 -16.96 -0.97
N TYR A 149 28.64 -16.72 -0.51
CA TYR A 149 29.57 -15.80 -1.16
C TYR A 149 29.78 -16.22 -2.63
N ASN A 150 29.56 -15.30 -3.57
CA ASN A 150 29.60 -15.58 -5.01
C ASN A 150 30.37 -14.50 -5.82
N ASP A 151 31.56 -14.11 -5.34
CA ASP A 151 32.49 -13.21 -6.06
C ASP A 151 31.87 -11.91 -6.61
N GLY A 152 30.85 -11.37 -5.93
CA GLY A 152 30.29 -10.05 -6.25
C GLY A 152 29.19 -10.03 -7.32
N ASN A 153 28.68 -11.20 -7.77
CA ASN A 153 27.51 -11.25 -8.65
C ASN A 153 26.20 -11.23 -7.83
N TRP A 154 25.13 -10.68 -8.39
CA TRP A 154 23.80 -10.70 -7.76
C TRP A 154 23.42 -12.14 -7.32
N PRO A 155 22.90 -12.34 -6.09
CA PRO A 155 22.35 -11.34 -5.18
C PRO A 155 23.35 -10.57 -4.32
N ASN A 156 24.67 -10.74 -4.51
CA ASN A 156 25.70 -10.22 -3.62
C ASN A 156 25.41 -10.66 -2.19
N SER A 157 25.95 -11.81 -1.78
CA SER A 157 25.96 -12.29 -0.38
C SER A 157 26.06 -11.11 0.60
N ALA A 158 25.40 -11.14 1.76
CA ALA A 158 25.08 -10.04 2.70
C ALA A 158 26.25 -9.13 3.21
N ILE A 159 27.19 -8.78 2.34
CA ILE A 159 28.39 -7.96 2.54
C ILE A 159 27.99 -6.54 2.88
N ASN A 160 26.96 -6.00 2.20
CA ASN A 160 26.45 -4.66 2.46
C ASN A 160 25.13 -4.69 3.26
N TRP A 161 24.99 -5.63 4.20
CA TRP A 161 23.79 -5.79 5.02
C TRP A 161 23.32 -4.46 5.64
N GLN A 162 24.22 -3.76 6.34
CA GLN A 162 23.90 -2.49 6.98
C GLN A 162 23.49 -1.41 5.97
N GLY A 163 24.17 -1.31 4.83
CA GLY A 163 23.80 -0.34 3.80
C GLY A 163 22.41 -0.63 3.21
N ARG A 164 22.02 -1.90 3.08
CA ARG A 164 20.67 -2.28 2.64
C ARG A 164 19.61 -1.94 3.69
N LEU A 165 19.89 -2.15 4.98
CA LEU A 165 19.00 -1.70 6.05
C LEU A 165 18.80 -0.18 6.02
N ASN A 166 19.88 0.59 5.84
CA ASN A 166 19.79 2.06 5.75
C ASN A 166 18.93 2.52 4.55
N VAL A 167 18.97 1.80 3.42
CA VAL A 167 18.10 2.08 2.27
C VAL A 167 16.63 1.85 2.62
N MET A 168 16.31 0.72 3.27
CA MET A 168 14.94 0.40 3.69
C MET A 168 14.41 1.38 4.73
N GLU A 169 15.25 1.77 5.69
CA GLU A 169 14.91 2.76 6.71
C GLU A 169 14.63 4.13 6.08
N ASN A 170 15.50 4.59 5.18
CA ASN A 170 15.29 5.84 4.47
C ASN A 170 14.03 5.78 3.59
N PHE A 171 13.77 4.65 2.93
CA PHE A 171 12.52 4.45 2.19
C PHE A 171 11.32 4.62 3.12
N GLY A 172 11.27 3.91 4.25
CA GLY A 172 10.17 4.00 5.22
C GLY A 172 9.93 5.43 5.74
N ASN A 173 11.02 6.15 6.04
CA ASN A 173 10.97 7.52 6.54
C ASN A 173 10.46 8.53 5.51
N GLN A 174 10.79 8.36 4.23
CA GLN A 174 10.44 9.30 3.17
C GLN A 174 9.11 8.97 2.49
N ARG A 175 8.80 7.67 2.32
CA ARG A 175 7.75 7.19 1.41
C ARG A 175 6.37 7.73 1.75
N ARG A 176 6.02 7.79 3.04
CA ARG A 176 4.71 8.28 3.50
C ARG A 176 4.40 9.68 2.96
N THR A 177 5.33 10.62 3.12
CA THR A 177 5.16 11.99 2.64
C THR A 177 5.05 12.06 1.12
N ARG A 178 5.85 11.27 0.40
CA ARG A 178 5.80 11.23 -1.08
C ARG A 178 4.47 10.70 -1.59
N VAL A 179 3.99 9.59 -1.04
CA VAL A 179 2.71 8.97 -1.41
C VAL A 179 1.53 9.89 -1.12
N ILE A 180 1.55 10.65 -0.02
CA ILE A 180 0.52 11.65 0.27
C ILE A 180 0.48 12.71 -0.85
N GLY A 181 1.64 13.19 -1.29
CA GLY A 181 1.74 14.09 -2.45
C GLY A 181 1.19 13.45 -3.72
N HIS A 182 1.59 12.22 -4.03
CA HIS A 182 1.10 11.48 -5.20
C HIS A 182 -0.43 11.30 -5.18
N LEU A 183 -1.03 10.99 -4.02
CA LEU A 183 -2.49 10.88 -3.89
C LEU A 183 -3.18 12.23 -4.13
N SER A 184 -2.61 13.31 -3.59
CA SER A 184 -3.13 14.65 -3.76
C SER A 184 -3.11 15.06 -5.24
N ASP A 185 -2.00 14.83 -5.92
CA ASP A 185 -1.79 15.20 -7.31
C ASP A 185 -2.65 14.34 -8.26
N GLU A 186 -2.70 13.02 -8.05
CA GLU A 186 -3.42 12.09 -8.93
C GLU A 186 -4.94 12.28 -8.90
N PHE A 187 -5.49 12.61 -7.73
CA PHE A 187 -6.94 12.70 -7.54
C PHE A 187 -7.45 14.13 -7.34
N ASP A 188 -6.60 15.14 -7.55
CA ASP A 188 -6.90 16.57 -7.35
C ASP A 188 -7.54 16.83 -5.97
N LEU A 189 -6.92 16.28 -4.93
CA LEU A 189 -7.46 16.35 -3.58
C LEU A 189 -7.15 17.71 -2.95
N PRO A 190 -8.07 18.25 -2.13
CA PRO A 190 -7.82 19.49 -1.42
C PRO A 190 -6.68 19.32 -0.42
N ASN A 191 -6.21 20.43 0.15
CA ASN A 191 -5.19 20.39 1.20
C ASN A 191 -5.59 19.44 2.33
N ILE A 192 -4.59 18.72 2.84
CA ILE A 192 -4.71 17.79 3.96
C ILE A 192 -5.34 18.48 5.16
N ALA A 193 -6.39 17.88 5.72
CA ALA A 193 -6.92 18.27 7.01
C ALA A 193 -6.31 17.39 8.11
N GLN A 194 -5.78 18.03 9.17
CA GLN A 194 -5.48 17.33 10.41
C GLN A 194 -6.77 17.20 11.22
N VAL A 195 -7.18 15.97 11.51
CA VAL A 195 -8.36 15.70 12.33
C VAL A 195 -7.92 15.28 13.72
N HIS A 196 -8.28 16.09 14.72
CA HIS A 196 -8.10 15.75 16.14
C HIS A 196 -9.40 15.18 16.69
N ILE A 197 -9.44 13.87 16.91
CA ILE A 197 -10.56 13.22 17.61
C ILE A 197 -10.33 13.38 19.12
N ARG A 198 -11.11 14.26 19.78
CA ARG A 198 -11.11 14.37 21.25
C ARG A 198 -12.09 13.35 21.83
N ASN A 199 -11.55 12.33 22.50
CA ASN A 199 -12.36 11.35 23.23
C ASN A 199 -12.60 11.86 24.67
N ASN A 200 -13.82 12.31 24.97
CA ASN A 200 -14.20 12.81 26.30
C ASN A 200 -14.90 11.76 27.19
N SER A 201 -14.80 10.45 26.90
CA SER A 201 -15.50 9.43 27.69
C SER A 201 -14.59 8.27 28.11
N TYR A 202 -14.43 8.05 29.42
CA TYR A 202 -13.72 6.91 30.03
C TYR A 202 -14.44 5.56 29.87
N ARG A 203 -15.29 5.41 28.85
CA ARG A 203 -15.93 4.15 28.48
C ARG A 203 -15.64 3.88 27.01
N CYS A 204 -14.74 2.92 26.80
CA CYS A 204 -14.33 2.44 25.49
C CYS A 204 -15.53 1.88 24.73
N TRP A 205 -16.13 2.65 23.81
CA TRP A 205 -16.88 2.15 22.64
C TRP A 205 -16.93 3.20 21.52
N LEU A 206 -16.56 2.74 20.32
CA LEU A 206 -16.97 3.13 18.95
C LEU A 206 -17.60 4.53 18.77
N TYR A 207 -16.87 5.44 18.10
CA TYR A 207 -17.43 6.70 17.60
C TYR A 207 -17.94 6.57 16.16
N LYS A 208 -19.09 7.20 15.91
CA LYS A 208 -19.68 7.45 14.59
C LYS A 208 -19.15 8.81 14.12
N ILE A 209 -18.28 8.85 13.12
CA ILE A 209 -18.09 10.05 12.31
C ILE A 209 -19.17 9.98 11.25
N GLU A 210 -20.05 10.98 11.17
CA GLU A 210 -21.10 10.98 10.16
C GLU A 210 -20.46 10.88 8.77
N HIS A 211 -20.82 9.79 8.08
CA HIS A 211 -20.37 9.35 6.75
C HIS A 211 -19.07 8.53 6.62
N ALA A 212 -18.44 8.05 7.70
CA ALA A 212 -17.43 6.98 7.62
C ALA A 212 -17.75 5.86 8.64
N ARG A 213 -18.01 4.64 8.15
CA ARG A 213 -18.32 3.50 9.02
C ARG A 213 -17.04 2.88 9.58
N TYR A 214 -16.98 2.87 10.91
CA TYR A 214 -16.19 2.00 11.81
C TYR A 214 -14.67 1.95 11.61
N ILE A 215 -13.95 2.78 12.35
CA ILE A 215 -12.50 2.65 12.50
C ILE A 215 -12.17 2.55 14.00
N ARG A 216 -11.43 1.50 14.39
CA ARG A 216 -10.69 1.50 15.66
C ARG A 216 -9.48 2.42 15.48
N ILE A 217 -9.64 3.72 15.75
CA ILE A 217 -8.54 4.70 15.64
C ILE A 217 -7.98 4.97 17.03
N LYS A 218 -6.67 4.77 17.18
CA LYS A 218 -5.87 5.54 18.13
C LYS A 218 -5.24 6.71 17.36
N LEU A 219 -5.66 7.92 17.73
CA LEU A 219 -4.97 9.21 17.56
C LEU A 219 -4.89 9.84 16.15
N ALA A 220 -4.68 11.15 16.14
CA ALA A 220 -4.83 12.10 15.04
C ALA A 220 -4.16 11.66 13.72
N GLY A 221 -4.84 11.90 12.59
CA GLY A 221 -4.40 11.46 11.28
C GLY A 221 -4.69 12.46 10.16
N ILE A 222 -4.09 12.19 9.01
CA ILE A 222 -4.27 12.90 7.74
C ILE A 222 -5.50 12.34 7.03
N LEU A 223 -6.42 13.22 6.66
CA LEU A 223 -7.58 12.90 5.82
C LEU A 223 -7.73 13.98 4.74
N PHE A 224 -8.20 13.56 3.56
CA PHE A 224 -8.63 14.49 2.52
C PHE A 224 -10.13 14.71 2.68
N PRO A 225 -10.59 15.94 3.03
CA PRO A 225 -12.01 16.21 3.17
C PRO A 225 -12.73 16.10 1.81
N ASN A 226 -13.91 15.49 1.78
CA ASN A 226 -14.75 15.49 0.58
C ASN A 226 -15.15 16.93 0.25
N GLY A 227 -14.90 17.38 -0.99
CA GLY A 227 -15.36 18.67 -1.47
C GLY A 227 -16.89 18.79 -1.36
N THR A 228 -17.37 19.86 -0.74
CA THR A 228 -18.79 20.21 -0.75
C THR A 228 -19.14 20.74 -2.14
N GLY A 229 -19.70 19.86 -2.98
CA GLY A 229 -20.43 20.27 -4.18
C GLY A 229 -21.83 20.75 -3.83
#